data_AF-A0A0S3J3A3-F1
#
_entry.id   AF-A0A0S3J3A3-F1
#
_cell.length_a   1.000
_cell.length_b   1.000
_cell.length_c   1.000
_cell.angle_alpha   90.00
_cell.angle_beta   90.00
_cell.angle_gamma   90.00
#
_symmetry.space_group_name_H-M   'P 1'
#
loop_
_entity.id
_entity.type
_entity.pdbx_description
1 polymer ?
#
loop_
_entity_poly.entity_id
_entity_poly.type
_entity_poly.pdbx_seq_one_letter_code
_entity_poly.pdbx_strand_id
1 'polypeptide(L)'
;MNFVLEISCFFILILAVDISPANAVGKFPDGRPYPDGFEDCLKSSNAKLEEVLNKPKANISEEVYCFFKCLSERVGFIDQQGNVHIDKMDVTQIFQGAVEEVPDELKSCLGGVNKVESCQDMSKICECFLKMAP
;
A
#
# COMPACT_ATOMS: atom_id res chain seq x y z
N MET A 1 -55.19 19.56 -23.26
CA MET A 1 -53.91 18.88 -23.61
C MET A 1 -52.90 19.36 -22.58
N ASN A 2 -52.66 18.59 -21.49
CA ASN A 2 -51.59 17.57 -21.33
C ASN A 2 -50.19 18.21 -21.39
N PHE A 3 -49.18 17.95 -20.55
CA PHE A 3 -48.94 17.22 -19.29
C PHE A 3 -47.53 17.70 -18.82
N VAL A 4 -47.06 17.28 -17.65
CA VAL A 4 -46.07 17.91 -16.75
C VAL A 4 -44.69 17.16 -16.74
N LEU A 5 -43.56 17.86 -16.40
CA LEU A 5 -42.25 17.37 -15.85
C LEU A 5 -41.32 16.50 -16.79
N GLU A 6 -39.97 16.45 -16.82
CA GLU A 6 -38.81 16.84 -15.97
C GLU A 6 -37.50 17.04 -16.79
N ILE A 7 -36.65 17.96 -16.31
CA ILE A 7 -35.16 17.97 -16.21
C ILE A 7 -34.34 16.96 -17.05
N SER A 8 -33.53 17.41 -18.02
CA SER A 8 -32.24 16.75 -18.34
C SER A 8 -31.24 17.62 -19.13
N CYS A 9 -30.01 17.70 -18.60
CA CYS A 9 -28.74 18.00 -19.31
C CYS A 9 -28.30 19.46 -19.54
N PHE A 10 -28.68 20.41 -18.67
CA PHE A 10 -27.80 21.54 -18.39
C PHE A 10 -26.76 21.11 -17.34
N PHE A 11 -25.50 21.54 -17.52
CA PHE A 11 -24.33 21.39 -16.64
C PHE A 11 -23.40 20.16 -16.84
N ILE A 12 -22.24 20.48 -17.43
CA ILE A 12 -20.89 19.97 -17.11
C ILE A 12 -20.59 18.53 -17.56
N LEU A 13 -20.00 18.41 -18.75
CA LEU A 13 -19.08 17.30 -19.07
C LEU A 13 -17.94 17.77 -20.02
N ILE A 14 -17.55 19.04 -19.88
CA ILE A 14 -16.18 19.48 -20.18
C ILE A 14 -15.60 19.78 -18.80
N LEU A 15 -14.41 19.23 -18.50
CA LEU A 15 -13.64 19.29 -17.25
C LEU A 15 -13.85 18.13 -16.25
N ALA A 16 -13.50 16.92 -16.67
CA ALA A 16 -12.86 15.92 -15.79
C ALA A 16 -12.06 14.92 -16.64
N VAL A 17 -11.25 15.42 -17.58
CA VAL A 17 -9.96 14.75 -17.78
C VAL A 17 -9.16 15.23 -16.59
N ASP A 18 -9.12 14.42 -15.53
CA ASP A 18 -8.15 14.63 -14.47
C ASP A 18 -6.79 14.63 -15.14
N ILE A 19 -6.25 15.83 -15.33
CA ILE A 19 -4.82 16.06 -15.33
C ILE A 19 -4.42 15.59 -13.93
N SER A 20 -4.17 14.29 -13.77
CA SER A 20 -3.32 13.83 -12.66
C SER A 20 -2.06 14.67 -12.78
N PRO A 21 -1.74 15.52 -11.80
CA PRO A 21 -0.45 16.17 -11.82
C PRO A 21 0.58 15.04 -11.71
N ALA A 22 1.23 14.72 -12.82
CA ALA A 22 2.59 14.25 -12.74
C ALA A 22 3.32 15.27 -11.86
N ASN A 23 3.85 14.81 -10.73
CA ASN A 23 4.67 15.56 -9.77
C ASN A 23 3.93 16.30 -8.64
N ALA A 24 3.22 15.55 -7.80
CA ALA A 24 3.28 15.80 -6.36
C ALA A 24 3.86 14.58 -5.67
N VAL A 25 5.11 14.19 -6.01
CA VAL A 25 5.77 13.03 -5.38
C VAL A 25 5.84 13.29 -3.88
N GLY A 26 4.89 12.73 -3.15
CA GLY A 26 4.84 12.84 -1.71
C GLY A 26 6.11 12.21 -1.10
N LYS A 27 6.45 12.66 0.10
CA LYS A 27 7.63 12.18 0.82
C LYS A 27 7.22 11.69 2.20
N PHE A 28 7.89 10.64 2.65
CA PHE A 28 7.81 10.22 4.05
C PHE A 28 8.32 11.35 4.96
N PRO A 29 7.98 11.32 6.27
CA PRO A 29 8.49 12.30 7.24
C PRO A 29 10.03 12.36 7.31
N ASP A 30 10.71 11.28 6.92
CA ASP A 30 12.17 11.19 6.83
C ASP A 30 12.76 11.79 5.52
N GLY A 31 11.91 12.36 4.65
CA GLY A 31 12.29 13.02 3.41
C GLY A 31 12.46 12.11 2.20
N ARG A 32 12.34 10.78 2.36
CA ARG A 32 12.42 9.84 1.23
C ARG A 32 11.19 9.96 0.33
N PRO A 33 11.35 9.85 -1.00
CA PRO A 33 10.21 9.82 -1.91
C PRO A 33 9.36 8.58 -1.65
N TYR A 34 8.06 8.69 -1.87
CA TYR A 34 7.22 7.51 -1.89
C TYR A 34 7.63 6.56 -3.02
N PRO A 35 7.55 5.24 -2.79
CA PRO A 35 7.79 4.24 -3.83
C PRO A 35 6.77 4.36 -4.96
N ASP A 36 7.10 3.80 -6.12
CA ASP A 36 6.17 3.74 -7.24
C ASP A 36 4.86 3.03 -6.85
N GLY A 37 3.73 3.55 -7.33
CA GLY A 37 2.39 3.06 -7.00
C GLY A 37 1.87 3.41 -5.60
N PHE A 38 2.62 4.13 -4.76
CA PHE A 38 2.16 4.52 -3.41
C PHE A 38 0.83 5.27 -3.42
N GLU A 39 0.71 6.31 -4.24
CA GLU A 39 -0.51 7.13 -4.29
C GLU A 39 -1.71 6.35 -4.84
N ASP A 40 -1.49 5.49 -5.82
CA ASP A 40 -2.53 4.63 -6.40
C ASP A 40 -3.02 3.60 -5.37
N CYS A 41 -2.09 3.00 -4.61
CA CYS A 41 -2.43 2.07 -3.55
C CYS A 41 -3.16 2.76 -2.39
N LEU A 42 -2.77 3.98 -2.03
CA LEU A 42 -3.44 4.77 -1.00
C LEU A 42 -4.89 5.11 -1.40
N LYS A 43 -5.09 5.53 -2.65
CA LYS A 43 -6.42 5.83 -3.20
C LYS A 43 -7.29 4.57 -3.29
N SER A 44 -6.75 3.48 -3.80
CA SER A 44 -7.53 2.25 -4.05
C SER A 44 -7.89 1.50 -2.76
N SER A 45 -7.06 1.56 -1.73
CA SER A 45 -7.34 0.91 -0.45
C SER A 45 -8.26 1.73 0.46
N ASN A 46 -8.52 3.00 0.12
CA ASN A 46 -9.23 3.96 0.97
C ASN A 46 -8.53 4.18 2.34
N ALA A 47 -7.24 3.85 2.45
CA ALA A 47 -6.47 4.09 3.67
C ALA A 47 -6.14 5.57 3.81
N LYS A 48 -6.11 6.05 5.06
CA LYS A 48 -5.65 7.41 5.34
C LYS A 48 -4.14 7.44 5.36
N LEU A 49 -3.57 8.48 4.76
CA LEU A 49 -2.11 8.68 4.75
C LEU A 49 -1.53 8.67 6.17
N GLU A 50 -2.19 9.32 7.12
CA GLU A 50 -1.75 9.35 8.51
C GLU A 50 -1.69 7.95 9.15
N GLU A 51 -2.61 7.05 8.81
CA GLU A 51 -2.67 5.69 9.35
C GLU A 51 -1.55 4.82 8.74
N VAL A 52 -1.22 5.03 7.47
CA VAL A 52 -0.12 4.35 6.76
C VAL A 52 1.26 4.82 7.26
N LEU A 53 1.44 6.13 7.46
CA LEU A 53 2.71 6.71 7.88
C LEU A 53 3.02 6.47 9.35
N ASN A 54 1.99 6.33 10.18
CA ASN A 54 2.16 5.89 11.55
C ASN A 54 2.57 4.42 11.54
N LYS A 55 3.85 4.15 11.81
CA LYS A 55 4.44 2.80 11.90
C LYS A 55 3.45 1.81 12.54
N PRO A 56 3.36 0.56 12.05
CA PRO A 56 2.35 -0.39 12.49
C PRO A 56 2.35 -0.49 14.03
N LYS A 57 1.27 0.02 14.63
CA LYS A 57 0.94 -0.20 16.04
C LYS A 57 0.14 -1.49 16.15
N ALA A 58 -0.03 -2.01 17.35
CA ALA A 58 -1.11 -2.96 17.59
C ALA A 58 -2.44 -2.32 17.12
N ASN A 59 -3.21 -3.02 16.29
CA ASN A 59 -4.46 -2.60 15.64
C ASN A 59 -4.30 -1.80 14.34
N ILE A 60 -3.80 -2.45 13.30
CA ILE A 60 -3.83 -1.97 11.92
C ILE A 60 -5.24 -2.19 11.33
N SER A 61 -5.79 -1.19 10.63
CA SER A 61 -7.09 -1.29 9.95
C SER A 61 -7.00 -2.15 8.68
N GLU A 62 -8.15 -2.64 8.21
CA GLU A 62 -8.21 -3.43 6.97
C GLU A 62 -7.76 -2.62 5.75
N GLU A 63 -8.10 -1.35 5.70
CA GLU A 63 -7.70 -0.42 4.64
C GLU A 63 -6.18 -0.27 4.57
N VAL A 64 -5.51 -0.19 5.72
CA VAL A 64 -4.04 -0.13 5.79
C VAL A 64 -3.43 -1.47 5.39
N TYR A 65 -4.05 -2.60 5.74
CA TYR A 65 -3.60 -3.89 5.21
C TYR A 65 -3.76 -3.99 3.69
N CYS A 66 -4.87 -3.51 3.13
CA CYS A 66 -5.07 -3.46 1.69
C CYS A 66 -4.04 -2.56 1.00
N PHE A 67 -3.69 -1.43 1.62
CA PHE A 67 -2.62 -0.56 1.16
C PHE A 67 -1.30 -1.32 1.05
N PHE A 68 -0.87 -2.01 2.11
CA PHE A 68 0.40 -2.73 2.11
C PHE A 68 0.39 -3.95 1.18
N LYS A 69 -0.76 -4.62 1.00
CA LYS A 69 -0.90 -5.68 -0.01
C LYS A 69 -0.69 -5.13 -1.40
N CYS A 70 -1.41 -4.05 -1.77
CA CYS A 70 -1.28 -3.40 -3.07
C CYS A 70 0.17 -2.98 -3.35
N LEU A 71 0.81 -2.34 -2.36
CA LEU A 71 2.17 -1.86 -2.53
C LEU A 71 3.18 -3.02 -2.66
N SER A 72 3.00 -4.08 -1.87
CA SER A 72 3.82 -5.29 -1.94
C SER A 72 3.69 -6.01 -3.28
N GLU A 73 2.49 -6.02 -3.86
CA GLU A 73 2.26 -6.54 -5.21
C GLU A 73 2.92 -5.68 -6.29
N ARG A 74 2.83 -4.35 -6.16
CA ARG A 74 3.45 -3.40 -7.09
C ARG A 74 4.96 -3.53 -7.16
N VAL A 75 5.62 -3.68 -6.02
CA VAL A 75 7.08 -3.83 -5.96
C VAL A 75 7.54 -5.27 -6.18
N GLY A 76 6.61 -6.21 -6.40
CA GLY A 76 6.89 -7.61 -6.71
C GLY A 76 7.30 -8.45 -5.51
N PHE A 77 7.19 -7.92 -4.28
CA PHE A 77 7.39 -8.69 -3.04
C PHE A 77 6.32 -9.76 -2.87
N ILE A 78 5.10 -9.48 -3.33
CA ILE A 78 4.02 -10.46 -3.45
C ILE A 78 3.67 -10.57 -4.95
N ASP A 79 3.49 -11.78 -5.47
CA ASP A 79 3.00 -11.94 -6.85
C ASP A 79 1.47 -11.97 -6.95
N GLN A 80 0.93 -12.04 -8.16
CA GLN A 80 -0.51 -12.12 -8.40
C GLN A 80 -1.17 -13.39 -7.84
N GLN A 81 -0.36 -14.41 -7.53
CA GLN A 81 -0.83 -15.62 -6.88
C GLN A 81 -0.72 -15.49 -5.35
N GLY A 82 -0.26 -14.36 -4.81
CA GLY A 82 -0.12 -14.15 -3.37
C GLY A 82 1.13 -14.79 -2.76
N ASN A 83 2.10 -15.25 -3.56
CA ASN A 83 3.34 -15.82 -3.02
C ASN A 83 4.33 -14.72 -2.63
N VAL A 84 5.04 -14.91 -1.53
CA VAL A 84 6.05 -13.98 -1.01
C VAL A 84 7.42 -14.26 -1.62
N HIS A 85 8.04 -13.23 -2.20
CA HIS A 85 9.36 -13.27 -2.86
C HIS A 85 10.38 -12.47 -2.04
N ILE A 86 10.95 -13.09 -1.01
CA ILE A 86 11.86 -12.45 -0.06
C ILE A 86 13.12 -11.88 -0.73
N ASP A 87 13.55 -12.52 -1.82
CA ASP A 87 14.68 -12.09 -2.66
C ASP A 87 14.44 -10.75 -3.38
N LYS A 88 13.19 -10.35 -3.55
CA LYS A 88 12.80 -9.06 -4.17
C LYS A 88 12.66 -7.93 -3.16
N MET A 89 12.94 -8.19 -1.88
CA MET A 89 12.84 -7.21 -0.83
C MET A 89 14.00 -6.20 -0.88
N ASP A 90 13.70 -4.93 -1.12
CA ASP A 90 14.70 -3.86 -0.94
C ASP A 90 14.83 -3.49 0.54
N VAL A 91 15.81 -4.11 1.19
CA VAL A 91 16.09 -3.93 2.62
C VAL A 91 16.58 -2.52 2.96
N THR A 92 17.19 -1.82 2.01
CA THR A 92 17.69 -0.46 2.24
C THR A 92 16.51 0.49 2.45
N GLN A 93 15.41 0.27 1.72
CA GLN A 93 14.16 1.00 1.87
C GLN A 93 13.44 0.64 3.19
N ILE A 94 13.40 -0.64 3.56
CA ILE A 94 12.60 -1.10 4.70
C ILE A 94 13.28 -0.76 6.04
N PHE A 95 14.58 -1.01 6.13
CA PHE A 95 15.35 -0.82 7.35
C PHE A 95 16.11 0.51 7.40
N GLN A 96 15.81 1.44 6.48
CA GLN A 96 16.48 2.75 6.43
C GLN A 96 18.02 2.62 6.37
N GLY A 97 18.52 1.59 5.68
CA GLY A 97 19.94 1.29 5.58
C GLY A 97 20.59 0.73 6.86
N ALA A 98 19.81 0.39 7.89
CA ALA A 98 20.34 -0.19 9.13
C ALA A 98 20.85 -1.63 8.97
N VAL A 99 20.40 -2.34 7.92
CA VAL A 99 20.86 -3.69 7.58
C VAL A 99 21.22 -3.73 6.10
N GLU A 100 22.26 -4.49 5.78
CA GLU A 100 22.72 -4.73 4.40
C GLU A 100 21.95 -5.89 3.74
N GLU A 101 21.40 -6.80 4.55
CA GLU A 101 20.65 -7.97 4.11
C GLU A 101 19.43 -8.20 5.00
N VAL A 102 18.44 -8.95 4.51
CA VAL A 102 17.26 -9.35 5.31
C VAL A 102 17.76 -10.24 6.45
N PRO A 103 17.45 -9.93 7.72
CA PRO A 103 17.83 -10.80 8.85
C PRO A 103 17.27 -12.21 8.69
N ASP A 104 18.04 -13.24 9.05
CA ASP A 104 17.63 -14.64 8.86
C ASP A 104 16.35 -14.98 9.66
N GLU A 105 16.15 -14.34 10.80
CA GLU A 105 14.91 -14.46 11.58
C GLU A 105 13.70 -13.93 10.81
N LEU A 106 13.86 -12.79 10.12
CA LEU A 106 12.82 -12.23 9.28
C LEU A 106 12.60 -13.10 8.03
N LYS A 107 13.66 -13.57 7.37
CA LYS A 107 13.56 -14.52 6.24
C LYS A 107 12.80 -15.77 6.65
N SER A 108 13.13 -16.34 7.81
CA SER A 108 12.46 -17.53 8.34
C SER A 108 11.00 -17.26 8.66
N CYS A 109 10.66 -16.09 9.22
CA CYS A 109 9.29 -15.73 9.52
C CYS A 109 8.46 -15.57 8.23
N LEU A 110 8.98 -14.81 7.27
CA LEU A 110 8.33 -14.58 5.97
C LEU A 110 8.22 -15.87 5.16
N GLY A 111 9.20 -16.77 5.24
CA GLY A 111 9.16 -18.08 4.60
C GLY A 111 8.05 -18.99 5.15
N GLY A 112 7.55 -18.72 6.36
CA GLY A 112 6.37 -19.37 6.92
C GLY A 112 5.04 -18.79 6.45
N VAL A 113 5.06 -17.65 5.75
CA VAL A 113 3.86 -17.04 5.16
C VAL A 113 3.59 -17.74 3.83
N ASN A 114 2.70 -18.73 3.85
CA ASN A 114 2.38 -19.51 2.65
C ASN A 114 1.87 -18.65 1.49
N LYS A 115 0.80 -17.88 1.74
CA LYS A 115 0.08 -17.14 0.70
C LYS A 115 -0.67 -15.96 1.30
N VAL A 116 -0.72 -14.86 0.56
CA VAL A 116 -1.47 -13.65 0.87
C VAL A 116 -2.60 -13.52 -0.15
N GLU A 117 -3.81 -13.93 0.23
CA GLU A 117 -4.97 -13.91 -0.69
C GLU A 117 -5.86 -12.70 -0.43
N SER A 118 -5.93 -12.26 0.83
CA SER A 118 -6.74 -11.15 1.30
C SER A 118 -5.88 -10.03 1.88
N CYS A 119 -6.47 -8.85 2.08
CA CYS A 119 -5.81 -7.78 2.81
C CYS A 119 -5.42 -8.25 4.21
N GLN A 120 -6.32 -8.94 4.92
CA GLN A 120 -6.11 -9.43 6.28
C GLN A 120 -4.91 -10.37 6.41
N ASP A 121 -4.55 -11.10 5.35
CA ASP A 121 -3.36 -11.95 5.36
C ASP A 121 -2.05 -11.16 5.54
N MET A 122 -2.05 -9.86 5.22
CA MET A 122 -0.92 -8.98 5.50
C MET A 122 -0.58 -8.87 6.98
N SER A 123 -1.54 -9.17 7.88
CA SER A 123 -1.26 -9.25 9.32
C SER A 123 -0.09 -10.19 9.64
N LYS A 124 0.02 -11.32 8.93
CA LYS A 124 1.10 -12.31 9.11
C LYS A 124 2.47 -11.72 8.77
N ILE A 125 2.54 -10.93 7.70
CA ILE A 125 3.77 -10.23 7.29
C ILE A 125 4.09 -9.11 8.29
N CYS A 126 3.10 -8.32 8.69
CA CYS A 126 3.27 -7.26 9.69
C CYS A 126 3.78 -7.82 11.02
N GLU A 127 3.26 -8.95 11.49
CA GLU A 127 3.73 -9.64 12.69
C GLU A 127 5.21 -10.06 12.59
N CYS A 128 5.67 -10.48 11.41
CA CYS A 128 7.09 -10.78 11.20
C CYS A 128 7.96 -9.55 11.40
N PHE A 129 7.57 -8.40 10.85
CA PHE A 129 8.31 -7.14 11.04
C PHE A 129 8.23 -6.60 12.46
N LEU A 130 7.09 -6.76 13.14
CA LEU A 130 6.92 -6.33 14.53
C LEU A 130 7.83 -7.08 15.50
N LYS A 131 8.11 -8.37 15.24
CA LYS A 131 9.09 -9.15 16.04
C LYS A 131 10.51 -8.60 15.93
N MET A 132 10.81 -7.90 14.84
CA MET A 132 12.15 -7.33 14.55
C MET A 132 12.27 -5.87 15.02
N ALA A 133 11.16 -5.25 15.42
CA ALA A 133 11.19 -3.90 15.98
C ALA A 133 11.78 -3.94 17.40
N PRO A 134 12.83 -3.15 17.71
CA PRO A 134 13.39 -3.07 19.05
C PRO A 134 12.44 -2.45 20.08
#